data_AF-A0A841F0N7-F1
#
_entry.id   AF-A0A841F0N7-F1
#
_cell.length_a   1.000
_cell.length_b   1.000
_cell.length_c   1.000
_cell.angle_alpha   90.00
_cell.angle_beta   90.00
_cell.angle_gamma   90.00
#
_symmetry.space_group_name_H-M   'P 1'
#
loop_
_entity.id
_entity.type
_entity.pdbx_description
1 polymer ?
#
loop_
_entity_poly.entity_id
_entity_poly.type
_entity_poly.pdbx_seq_one_letter_code
_entity_poly.pdbx_strand_id
1 'polypeptide(L)' 'MFNASSTACLWTDSDEHPEGSEGLHVEIYTDRVVVKGRDFTDGKWIEGAEYTVCYPQN' A
#
# COMPACT_ATOMS: atom_id res chain seq x y z
N MET A 1 8.15 -2.86 9.14
CA MET A 1 8.63 -1.91 8.12
C MET A 1 7.96 -2.30 6.82
N PHE A 2 7.24 -1.39 6.16
CA PHE A 2 6.60 -1.64 4.87
C PHE A 2 7.54 -1.15 3.78
N ASN A 3 7.71 -1.94 2.71
CA ASN A 3 8.24 -1.41 1.48
C ASN A 3 7.10 -0.65 0.80
N ALA A 4 7.30 0.65 0.54
CA ALA A 4 6.36 1.40 -0.27
C ALA A 4 6.74 1.19 -1.72
N SER A 5 5.86 0.54 -2.50
CA SER A 5 5.99 0.55 -3.96
C SER A 5 6.10 2.00 -4.43
N SER A 6 6.96 2.25 -5.42
CA SER A 6 7.13 3.60 -5.95
C SER A 6 5.85 4.00 -6.68
N THR A 7 5.31 5.16 -6.33
CA THR A 7 4.10 5.73 -6.95
C THR A 7 4.33 6.27 -8.37
N ALA A 8 5.59 6.31 -8.82
CA ALA A 8 6.00 6.83 -10.13
C ALA A 8 6.72 5.80 -11.01
N CYS A 9 7.23 4.70 -10.43
CA CYS A 9 7.86 3.62 -11.17
C CYS A 9 7.37 2.29 -10.61
N LEU A 10 6.34 1.72 -11.22
CA LEU A 10 5.98 0.33 -10.94
C LEU A 10 7.16 -0.57 -11.33
N TRP A 11 7.34 -1.66 -10.59
CA TRP A 11 8.45 -2.59 -10.82
C TRP A 11 7.91 -3.98 -11.10
N THR A 12 8.51 -4.65 -12.08
CA THR A 12 8.26 -6.06 -12.37
C THR A 12 9.59 -6.81 -12.36
N ASP A 13 9.53 -8.11 -12.07
CA ASP A 13 10.71 -8.99 -12.08
C ASP A 13 11.41 -9.04 -13.46
N SER A 14 10.71 -8.62 -14.52
CA SER A 14 11.23 -8.60 -15.90
C SER A 14 11.85 -7.25 -16.30
N ASP A 15 12.05 -6.33 -15.35
CA ASP A 15 12.61 -4.98 -15.59
C ASP A 15 11.79 -4.18 -16.62
N GLU A 16 10.47 -4.40 -16.61
CA GLU A 16 9.54 -3.63 -17.43
C GLU A 16 9.23 -2.30 -16.72
N HIS A 17 8.76 -1.32 -17.49
CA HIS A 17 8.28 -0.04 -16.97
C HIS A 17 6.76 0.02 -17.14
N PRO A 18 5.96 -0.54 -16.22
CA PRO A 18 4.52 -0.49 -16.31
C PRO A 18 4.04 0.94 -16.07
N GLU A 19 3.10 1.39 -16.89
CA GLU A 19 2.37 2.61 -16.59
C GLU A 19 1.41 2.39 -15.42
N GLY A 20 1.32 3.38 -14.55
CA GLY A 20 0.41 3.35 -13.41
C GLY A 20 0.97 4.07 -12.20
N SER A 21 0.23 4.01 -11.10
CA SER A 21 0.59 4.61 -9.83
C SER A 21 -0.06 3.81 -8.71
N GLU A 22 0.74 2.99 -8.04
CA GLU A 22 0.30 2.24 -6.86
C GLU A 22 1.04 2.72 -5.63
N GLY A 23 0.40 2.61 -4.47
CA GLY A 23 1.07 2.90 -3.21
C GLY A 23 0.20 2.54 -2.00
N LEU A 24 0.62 3.06 -0.84
CA LEU A 24 -0.01 2.73 0.43
C LEU A 24 -0.92 3.86 0.90
N HIS A 25 -2.13 3.51 1.30
CA HIS A 25 -3.04 4.36 2.06
C HIS A 25 -3.01 3.92 3.52
N VAL A 26 -2.69 4.84 4.44
CA VAL A 26 -2.50 4.55 5.86
C VAL A 26 -3.61 5.20 6.67
N GLU A 27 -4.39 4.38 7.36
CA GLU A 27 -5.42 4.81 8.30
C GLU A 27 -4.92 4.57 9.73
N ILE A 28 -4.90 5.63 10.54
CA ILE A 28 -4.41 5.58 11.92
C ILE A 28 -5.60 5.73 12.86
N TYR A 29 -5.77 4.75 13.74
CA TYR A 29 -6.80 4.70 14.77
C TYR A 29 -6.14 4.72 16.16
N THR A 30 -6.94 4.94 17.21
CA THR A 30 -6.44 4.99 18.59
C THR A 30 -5.79 3.68 19.06
N ASP A 31 -6.21 2.55 18.51
CA ASP A 31 -5.84 1.19 18.91
C ASP A 31 -5.00 0.44 17.86
N ARG A 32 -4.93 0.95 16.62
CA ARG A 32 -4.30 0.24 15.51
C ARG A 32 -3.95 1.17 14.34
N VAL A 33 -3.11 0.65 13.45
CA VAL A 33 -2.87 1.20 12.11
C VAL A 33 -3.32 0.18 11.08
N VAL A 34 -4.06 0.63 10.07
CA VAL A 34 -4.44 -0.18 8.91
C VAL A 34 -3.74 0.39 7.67
N VAL A 35 -3.04 -0.46 6.95
CA VAL A 35 -2.30 -0.10 5.73
C VAL A 35 -2.94 -0.85 4.56
N LYS A 36 -3.36 -0.13 3.52
CA LYS A 36 -4.04 -0.67 2.34
C LYS A 36 -3.30 -0.30 1.06
N GLY A 37 -3.19 -1.22 0.11
CA GLY A 37 -2.69 -0.97 -1.24
C GLY A 37 -3.75 -0.27 -2.09
N ARG A 38 -3.34 0.76 -2.81
CA ARG A 38 -4.21 1.58 -3.66
C ARG A 38 -3.59 1.73 -5.05
N ASP A 39 -4.40 1.46 -6.07
CA ASP A 39 -4.16 1.97 -7.42
C ASP A 39 -4.75 3.38 -7.51
N PHE A 40 -3.88 4.37 -7.65
CA PHE A 40 -4.23 5.78 -7.78
C PHE A 40 -4.66 6.17 -9.18
N THR A 41 -4.25 5.40 -10.20
CA THR A 41 -4.63 5.62 -11.60
C THR A 41 -6.10 5.28 -11.79
N ASP A 42 -6.50 4.09 -11.34
CA ASP A 42 -7.87 3.60 -11.47
C ASP A 42 -8.76 3.99 -10.30
N GLY A 43 -8.18 4.51 -9.21
CA GLY A 43 -8.92 4.84 -7.99
C GLY A 43 -9.55 3.59 -7.35
N LYS A 44 -8.82 2.47 -7.32
CA LYS A 44 -9.29 1.18 -6.78
C LYS A 44 -8.41 0.70 -5.63
N TRP A 45 -9.02 -0.07 -4.73
CA TRP A 45 -8.27 -0.82 -3.71
C TRP A 45 -7.69 -2.08 -4.32
N ILE A 46 -6.45 -2.40 -3.96
CA ILE A 46 -5.77 -3.62 -4.39
C ILE A 46 -6.18 -4.74 -3.42
N GLU A 47 -6.88 -5.76 -3.94
CA GLU A 47 -7.34 -6.89 -3.13
C GLU A 47 -6.16 -7.68 -2.56
N GLY A 48 -6.26 -8.09 -1.28
CA GLY A 48 -5.19 -8.82 -0.59
C GLY A 48 -4.01 -7.96 -0.10
N ALA A 49 -3.91 -6.70 -0.54
CA ALA A 49 -2.91 -5.75 -0.06
C ALA A 49 -3.42 -4.96 1.17
N GLU A 50 -3.78 -5.66 2.25
CA GLU A 50 -4.18 -5.04 3.52
C GLU A 50 -3.40 -5.65 4.67
N TYR A 51 -2.92 -4.80 5.58
CA TYR A 51 -2.25 -5.23 6.79
C TYR A 51 -2.61 -4.34 7.99
N THR A 52 -2.86 -4.97 9.14
CA THR A 52 -3.22 -4.28 10.38
C THR A 52 -2.15 -4.49 11.45
N VAL A 53 -1.72 -3.41 12.10
CA VAL A 53 -0.83 -3.42 13.26
C VAL A 53 -1.61 -2.89 14.46
N CYS A 54 -1.83 -3.73 15.48
CA CYS A 54 -2.44 -3.30 16.74
C CYS A 54 -1.38 -2.65 17.64
N TYR A 55 -1.76 -1.62 18.38
CA TYR A 55 -0.90 -1.07 19.43
C TYR A 55 -0.88 -1.98 20.66
N PRO A 56 0.21 -1.96 21.45
CA PRO A 56 0.24 -2.66 22.72
C PRO A 56 -0.89 -2.14 23.62
N GLN A 57 -1.59 -3.05 24.28
CA GLN A 57 -2.52 -2.65 25.33
C GLN A 57 -1.73 -2.44 26.62
N ASN A 58 -1.82 -1.24 27.19
CA ASN A 58 -1.21 -0.88 28.46
C ASN A 58 -1.94 -1.55 29.63
#